data_AF-A0A2G9RW97-F1
#
_entry.id   AF-A0A2G9RW97-F1
#
_cell.length_a   1.000
_cell.length_b   1.000
_cell.length_c   1.000
_cell.angle_alpha   90.00
_cell.angle_beta   90.00
_cell.angle_gamma   90.00
#
_symmetry.space_group_name_H-M   'P 1'
#
loop_
_entity.id
_entity.type
_entity.pdbx_description
1 polymer ?
#
loop_
_entity_poly.entity_id
_entity_poly.type
_entity_poly.pdbx_seq_one_letter_code
_entity_poly.pdbx_strand_id
1 'polypeptide(L)'
;QHWFTELPPVLTFELSRFEFNQALGRPEKIHNKLEFPPCLYMDRYIHKNREITRIKRDEIKRLKEHLTVLQQRLESTMEHQGPSSSSEPQSNQRSVIHKPFTQSRIPPDLPMHPAPRHITDEELTVLEGCLHRWRTEVETDTRDLQDSIGRIHRTIELMYSDKLMTQVPYRLHAVLVHEGQANAGHYWAYIFDHNEKRWMKYNDISVTKSSWEELERDSFGGYRNASAYCLMYINEHEQHLIQEEYDKETGQVLSGMDTLPPDLKEFVKEDNRRFEKELEEWNKEQLRKAEQEKMLISQKTIKPPPASVSAPVKEPEYLEQPTRAELPEETMEETTNAISQAATESEDKGPEAVLQTVRISLILLC
;
A
#
# COMPACT_ATOMS: atom_id res chain seq x y z
N GLN A 1 9.47 -30.44 -18.01
CA GLN A 1 8.58 -29.26 -18.18
C GLN A 1 7.16 -29.73 -18.03
N HIS A 2 6.39 -29.11 -17.14
CA HIS A 2 4.98 -29.42 -16.91
C HIS A 2 4.10 -28.48 -17.73
N TRP A 3 2.91 -28.97 -18.13
CA TRP A 3 1.91 -28.22 -18.89
C TRP A 3 0.54 -28.54 -18.33
N PHE A 4 -0.32 -27.53 -18.17
CA PHE A 4 -1.70 -27.74 -17.75
C PHE A 4 -2.52 -28.32 -18.91
N THR A 5 -3.24 -29.42 -18.67
CA THR A 5 -4.21 -29.97 -19.62
C THR A 5 -5.58 -29.35 -19.43
N GLU A 6 -5.96 -29.15 -18.17
CA GLU A 6 -7.21 -28.52 -17.72
C GLU A 6 -6.88 -27.57 -16.57
N LEU A 7 -7.64 -26.48 -16.45
CA LEU A 7 -7.48 -25.48 -15.41
C LEU A 7 -8.77 -25.41 -14.58
N PRO A 8 -8.66 -25.39 -13.24
CA PRO A 8 -9.82 -25.23 -12.38
C PRO A 8 -10.36 -23.79 -12.49
N PRO A 9 -11.68 -23.56 -12.35
CA PRO A 9 -12.26 -22.22 -12.34
C PRO A 9 -11.66 -21.29 -11.28
N VAL A 10 -11.19 -21.85 -10.16
CA VAL A 10 -10.46 -21.14 -9.11
C VAL A 10 -9.05 -21.72 -9.04
N LEU A 11 -8.05 -20.87 -9.26
CA LEU A 11 -6.64 -21.24 -9.27
C LEU A 11 -5.94 -20.64 -8.05
N THR A 12 -5.36 -21.50 -7.22
CA THR A 12 -4.64 -21.12 -6.01
C THR A 12 -3.14 -21.33 -6.18
N PHE A 13 -2.35 -20.29 -5.96
CA PHE A 13 -0.89 -20.37 -5.95
C PHE A 13 -0.36 -20.19 -4.53
N GLU A 14 0.38 -21.18 -4.05
CA GLU A 14 1.12 -21.08 -2.81
C GLU A 14 2.51 -20.49 -3.09
N LEU A 15 2.84 -19.39 -2.41
CA LEU A 15 4.13 -18.73 -2.47
C LEU A 15 4.95 -19.18 -1.25
N SER A 16 5.71 -20.26 -1.41
CA SER A 16 6.61 -20.73 -0.35
C SER A 16 7.75 -19.72 -0.15
N ARG A 17 7.67 -18.98 0.95
CA ARG A 17 8.66 -17.97 1.34
C ARG A 17 9.49 -18.37 2.54
N PHE A 18 9.49 -19.64 2.94
CA PHE A 18 10.31 -20.12 4.04
C PHE A 18 11.38 -21.05 3.51
N GLU A 19 12.63 -20.67 3.73
CA GLU A 19 13.80 -21.48 3.42
C GLU A 19 14.58 -21.78 4.71
N PHE A 20 15.17 -22.96 4.78
CA PHE A 20 15.97 -23.34 5.95
C PHE A 20 17.33 -22.63 5.91
N ASN A 21 17.57 -21.70 6.82
CA ASN A 21 18.87 -21.06 6.94
C ASN A 21 19.81 -21.98 7.74
N GLN A 22 20.75 -22.61 7.03
CA GLN A 22 21.74 -23.53 7.63
C GLN A 22 22.65 -22.84 8.66
N ALA A 23 22.95 -21.55 8.48
CA ALA A 23 23.80 -20.81 9.42
C ALA A 23 23.08 -20.48 10.74
N LEU A 24 21.78 -20.24 10.68
CA LEU A 24 20.95 -19.94 11.86
C LEU A 24 20.25 -21.16 12.44
N GLY A 25 20.28 -22.31 11.76
CA GLY A 25 19.65 -23.56 12.18
C GLY A 25 18.11 -23.49 12.29
N ARG A 26 17.46 -22.54 11.60
CA ARG A 26 16.02 -22.29 11.68
C ARG A 26 15.44 -21.86 10.33
N PRO A 27 14.14 -22.08 10.07
CA PRO A 27 13.47 -21.54 8.89
C PRO A 27 13.45 -20.01 8.94
N GLU A 28 13.82 -19.38 7.83
CA GLU A 28 13.83 -17.94 7.66
C GLU A 28 12.90 -17.55 6.51
N LYS A 29 12.21 -16.43 6.69
CA LYS A 29 11.32 -15.89 5.67
C LYS A 29 12.13 -15.13 4.62
N ILE A 30 11.86 -15.42 3.35
CA ILE A 30 12.42 -14.73 2.19
C ILE A 30 11.59 -13.48 1.91
N HIS A 31 12.23 -12.32 2.03
CA HIS A 31 11.59 -11.02 1.84
C HIS A 31 11.78 -10.45 0.42
N ASN A 32 12.20 -11.27 -0.54
CA ASN A 32 12.35 -10.83 -1.93
C ASN A 32 11.01 -10.33 -2.48
N LYS A 33 11.06 -9.16 -3.13
CA LYS A 33 9.91 -8.60 -3.86
C LYS A 33 9.52 -9.56 -4.98
N LEU A 34 8.27 -10.01 -4.97
CA LEU A 34 7.66 -10.81 -6.01
C LEU A 34 6.35 -10.14 -6.42
N GLU A 35 6.32 -9.64 -7.64
CA GLU A 35 5.15 -8.99 -8.21
C GLU A 35 4.22 -10.03 -8.83
N PHE A 36 2.91 -9.81 -8.72
CA PHE A 36 1.89 -10.64 -9.35
C PHE A 36 0.80 -9.75 -9.94
N PRO A 37 0.29 -10.08 -11.15
CA PRO A 37 -0.63 -9.19 -11.85
C PRO A 37 -2.07 -9.33 -11.35
N PRO A 38 -2.91 -8.29 -11.48
CA PRO A 38 -4.35 -8.39 -11.19
C PRO A 38 -5.09 -9.26 -12.22
N CYS A 39 -4.54 -9.42 -13.43
CA CYS A 39 -5.02 -10.35 -14.44
C CYS A 39 -3.87 -11.19 -14.97
N LEU A 40 -4.02 -12.51 -14.90
CA LEU A 40 -3.04 -13.51 -15.30
C LEU A 40 -3.55 -14.28 -16.52
N TYR A 41 -2.82 -14.21 -17.64
CA TYR A 41 -3.13 -15.01 -18.83
C TYR A 41 -2.44 -16.37 -18.76
N MET A 42 -3.24 -17.44 -18.70
CA MET A 42 -2.74 -18.80 -18.50
C MET A 42 -2.31 -19.51 -19.80
N ASP A 43 -2.58 -18.90 -20.97
CA ASP A 43 -2.32 -19.45 -22.31
C ASP A 43 -0.91 -20.03 -22.49
N ARG A 44 0.10 -19.37 -21.94
CA ARG A 44 1.53 -19.79 -22.04
C ARG A 44 1.90 -21.02 -21.21
N TYR A 45 1.00 -21.52 -20.37
CA TYR A 45 1.22 -22.67 -19.49
C TYR A 45 0.36 -23.88 -19.88
N ILE A 46 -0.57 -23.71 -20.82
CA ILE A 46 -1.51 -24.75 -21.25
C ILE A 46 -0.88 -25.62 -22.35
N HIS A 47 -1.15 -26.93 -22.32
CA HIS A 47 -0.62 -27.92 -23.25
C HIS A 47 -0.94 -27.60 -24.72
N LYS A 48 -2.13 -27.04 -24.99
CA LYS A 48 -2.56 -26.62 -26.33
C LYS A 48 -1.57 -25.69 -27.03
N ASN A 49 -0.93 -24.78 -26.27
CA ASN A 49 -0.02 -23.76 -26.81
C ASN A 49 1.46 -24.14 -26.68
N ARG A 50 1.75 -25.38 -26.27
CA ARG A 50 3.11 -25.87 -25.93
C ARG A 50 4.16 -25.51 -26.97
N GLU A 51 3.87 -25.74 -28.25
CA GLU A 51 4.85 -25.55 -29.31
C GLU A 51 5.19 -24.07 -29.52
N ILE A 52 4.16 -23.22 -29.58
CA ILE A 52 4.35 -21.77 -29.71
C ILE A 52 5.10 -21.23 -28.50
N THR A 53 4.76 -21.69 -27.29
CA THR A 53 5.47 -21.30 -26.08
C THR A 53 6.93 -21.76 -26.09
N ARG A 54 7.26 -22.95 -26.60
CA ARG A 54 8.65 -23.41 -26.72
C ARG A 54 9.47 -22.49 -27.63
N ILE A 55 8.95 -22.19 -28.81
CA ILE A 55 9.60 -21.27 -29.76
C ILE A 55 9.84 -19.91 -29.11
N LYS A 56 8.83 -19.34 -28.43
CA LYS A 56 8.97 -18.07 -27.71
C LYS A 56 9.97 -18.13 -26.56
N ARG A 57 10.04 -19.25 -25.82
CA ARG A 57 11.04 -19.44 -24.74
C ARG A 57 12.46 -19.49 -25.29
N ASP A 58 12.68 -20.18 -26.40
CA ASP A 58 13.99 -20.24 -27.04
C ASP A 58 14.43 -18.86 -27.56
N GLU A 59 13.49 -18.09 -28.10
CA GLU A 59 13.77 -16.72 -28.53
C GLU A 59 14.06 -15.78 -27.36
N ILE A 60 13.27 -15.83 -26.27
CA ILE A 60 13.57 -15.10 -25.03
C ILE A 60 14.95 -15.48 -24.50
N LYS A 61 15.34 -16.76 -24.57
CA LYS A 61 16.65 -17.22 -24.12
C LYS A 61 17.77 -16.54 -24.92
N ARG A 62 17.67 -16.52 -26.26
CA ARG A 62 18.64 -15.84 -27.14
C ARG A 62 18.69 -14.33 -26.87
N LEU A 63 17.53 -13.70 -26.71
CA LEU A 63 17.44 -12.27 -26.39
C LEU A 63 18.10 -11.95 -25.04
N LYS A 64 17.91 -12.81 -24.03
CA LYS A 64 18.58 -12.67 -22.72
C LYS A 64 20.09 -12.86 -22.81
N GLU A 65 20.57 -13.84 -23.58
CA GLU A 65 22.00 -14.03 -23.83
C GLU A 65 22.61 -12.79 -24.50
N HIS A 66 21.93 -12.23 -25.50
CA HIS A 66 22.36 -11.00 -26.16
C HIS A 66 22.33 -9.79 -25.21
N LEU A 67 21.28 -9.67 -24.38
CA LEU A 67 21.15 -8.64 -23.36
C LEU A 67 22.34 -8.65 -22.38
N THR A 68 22.76 -9.84 -21.91
CA THR A 68 23.91 -9.98 -21.02
C THR A 68 25.20 -9.46 -21.68
N VAL A 69 25.41 -9.75 -22.97
CA VAL A 69 26.58 -9.23 -23.70
C VAL A 69 26.56 -7.71 -23.79
N LEU A 70 25.40 -7.10 -24.06
CA LEU A 70 25.27 -5.64 -24.14
C LEU A 70 25.44 -4.97 -22.77
N GLN A 71 24.90 -5.58 -21.70
CA GLN A 71 25.08 -5.09 -20.33
C GLN A 71 26.56 -5.13 -19.93
N GLN A 72 27.27 -6.21 -20.21
CA GLN A 72 28.71 -6.31 -19.94
C GLN A 72 29.52 -5.26 -20.70
N ARG A 73 29.17 -4.99 -21.96
CA ARG A 73 29.79 -3.90 -22.74
C ARG A 73 29.52 -2.53 -22.13
N LEU A 74 28.27 -2.25 -21.76
CA LEU A 74 27.90 -0.99 -21.13
C LEU A 74 28.64 -0.76 -19.80
N GLU A 75 28.70 -1.79 -18.95
CA GLU A 75 29.42 -1.74 -17.68
C GLU A 75 30.91 -1.48 -17.90
N SER A 76 31.53 -2.14 -18.89
CA SER A 76 32.91 -1.86 -19.26
C SER A 76 33.12 -0.41 -19.70
N THR A 77 32.19 0.20 -20.44
CA THR A 77 32.28 1.61 -20.85
C THR A 77 32.09 2.57 -19.66
N MET A 78 31.34 2.19 -18.64
CA MET A 78 31.06 3.00 -17.45
C MET A 78 32.17 2.92 -16.39
N GLU A 79 32.77 1.76 -16.17
CA GLU A 79 33.88 1.59 -15.20
C GLU A 79 35.09 2.48 -15.55
N HIS A 80 35.30 2.75 -16.84
CA HIS A 80 36.38 3.63 -17.31
C HIS A 80 36.08 5.13 -17.15
N GLN A 81 34.87 5.52 -16.73
CA GLN A 81 34.49 6.93 -16.52
C GLN A 81 34.85 7.47 -15.12
N GLY A 82 35.32 6.63 -14.20
CA GLY A 82 35.73 7.04 -12.85
C GLY A 82 34.56 7.51 -11.95
N PRO A 83 34.75 7.57 -10.63
CA PRO A 83 33.69 7.98 -9.71
C PRO A 83 33.34 9.47 -9.91
N SER A 84 32.10 9.73 -10.34
CA SER A 84 31.55 11.07 -10.42
C SER A 84 31.27 11.60 -9.00
N SER A 85 32.20 12.37 -8.44
CA SER A 85 31.98 13.08 -7.18
C SER A 85 31.13 14.33 -7.43
N SER A 86 29.81 14.21 -7.37
CA SER A 86 28.90 15.36 -7.35
C SER A 86 28.83 15.94 -5.92
N SER A 87 29.67 16.92 -5.63
CA SER A 87 29.50 17.76 -4.43
C SER A 87 28.61 18.95 -4.77
N GLU A 88 27.36 18.95 -4.31
CA GLU A 88 26.51 20.14 -4.34
C GLU A 88 26.93 21.12 -3.23
N PRO A 89 27.23 22.39 -3.53
CA PRO A 89 27.35 23.41 -2.50
C PRO A 89 25.97 23.99 -2.17
N GLN A 90 25.54 23.82 -0.91
CA GLN A 90 24.46 24.62 -0.35
C GLN A 90 24.88 26.09 -0.32
N SER A 91 24.05 26.96 -0.90
CA SER A 91 24.22 28.42 -0.79
C SER A 91 22.89 29.06 -0.40
N ASN A 92 22.79 29.43 0.87
CA ASN A 92 21.88 30.47 1.36
C ASN A 92 22.32 31.82 0.77
N GLN A 93 21.60 32.41 -0.20
CA GLN A 93 21.72 33.85 -0.48
C GLN A 93 20.45 34.51 -1.02
N ARG A 94 20.27 35.74 -0.52
CA ARG A 94 19.27 36.79 -0.82
C ARG A 94 19.06 37.01 -2.32
N SER A 95 17.84 37.37 -2.70
CA SER A 95 17.39 37.57 -4.08
C SER A 95 18.08 38.74 -4.80
N VAL A 96 18.88 38.41 -5.82
CA VAL A 96 19.41 39.35 -6.82
C VAL A 96 18.66 39.10 -8.12
N ILE A 97 18.11 40.16 -8.73
CA ILE A 97 17.42 40.06 -10.02
C ILE A 97 18.49 39.89 -11.12
N HIS A 98 18.58 38.70 -11.71
CA HIS A 98 19.50 38.38 -12.80
C HIS A 98 18.86 38.62 -14.17
N LYS A 99 19.68 39.01 -15.16
CA LYS A 99 19.23 39.15 -16.55
C LYS A 99 19.05 37.75 -17.18
N PRO A 100 18.16 37.59 -18.18
CA PRO A 100 18.08 36.35 -18.93
C PRO A 100 19.46 36.01 -19.52
N PHE A 101 19.88 34.75 -19.41
CA PHE A 101 21.14 34.22 -19.95
C PHE A 101 22.44 34.73 -19.31
N THR A 102 22.42 35.37 -18.13
CA THR A 102 23.66 35.73 -17.41
C THR A 102 23.99 34.73 -16.31
N GLN A 103 25.19 34.13 -16.37
CA GLN A 103 25.75 33.39 -15.23
C GLN A 103 26.24 34.36 -14.16
N SER A 104 25.81 34.15 -12.92
CA SER A 104 26.16 34.99 -11.78
C SER A 104 27.01 34.21 -10.79
N ARG A 105 28.02 34.88 -10.22
CA ARG A 105 29.15 34.26 -9.50
C ARG A 105 30.02 33.34 -10.37
N ILE A 106 30.48 33.82 -11.52
CA ILE A 106 31.59 33.14 -12.21
C ILE A 106 32.84 33.36 -11.33
N PRO A 107 33.51 32.28 -10.86
CA PRO A 107 34.77 32.41 -10.14
C PRO A 107 35.78 33.22 -10.97
N PRO A 108 36.63 34.05 -10.35
CA PRO A 108 37.65 34.80 -11.08
C PRO A 108 38.58 33.83 -11.80
N ASP A 109 38.93 34.15 -13.05
CA ASP A 109 39.79 33.36 -13.95
C ASP A 109 41.26 33.43 -13.50
N LEU A 110 41.51 32.90 -12.31
CA LEU A 110 42.84 32.72 -11.74
C LEU A 110 43.29 31.29 -12.09
N PRO A 111 44.55 31.10 -12.53
CA PRO A 111 45.06 29.76 -12.82
C PRO A 111 45.07 28.92 -11.53
N MET A 112 44.04 28.09 -11.37
CA MET A 112 43.92 27.16 -10.26
C MET A 112 44.59 25.84 -10.64
N HIS A 113 45.41 25.30 -9.74
CA HIS A 113 46.10 24.04 -9.94
C HIS A 113 45.17 22.85 -9.69
N PRO A 114 45.22 21.79 -10.53
CA PRO A 114 46.31 21.47 -11.46
C PRO A 114 46.09 21.99 -12.91
N ALA A 115 47.12 22.64 -13.47
CA ALA A 115 47.17 23.06 -14.87
C ALA A 115 48.51 22.63 -15.51
N PRO A 116 48.55 22.29 -16.81
CA PRO A 116 49.77 21.91 -17.51
C PRO A 116 50.84 23.02 -17.41
N ARG A 117 52.11 22.64 -17.23
CA ARG A 117 53.21 23.62 -17.08
C ARG A 117 53.60 24.29 -18.40
N HIS A 118 53.51 23.57 -19.52
CA HIS A 118 53.83 24.04 -20.86
C HIS A 118 52.96 23.28 -21.86
N ILE A 119 52.28 24.00 -22.76
CA ILE A 119 51.50 23.45 -23.87
C ILE A 119 51.46 24.51 -24.98
N THR A 120 51.64 24.11 -26.23
CA THR A 120 51.49 25.02 -27.38
C THR A 120 50.02 25.10 -27.82
N ASP A 121 49.62 26.21 -28.45
CA ASP A 121 48.24 26.38 -28.94
C ASP A 121 47.86 25.34 -30.02
N GLU A 122 48.84 24.89 -30.81
CA GLU A 122 48.68 23.82 -31.80
C GLU A 122 48.43 22.46 -31.12
N GLU A 123 49.22 22.11 -30.09
CA GLU A 123 49.01 20.89 -29.30
C GLU A 123 47.66 20.92 -28.56
N LEU A 124 47.27 22.07 -28.01
CA LEU A 124 45.99 22.24 -27.34
C LEU A 124 44.82 22.02 -28.30
N THR A 125 44.87 22.62 -29.49
CA THR A 125 43.82 22.46 -30.51
C THR A 125 43.67 20.99 -30.94
N VAL A 126 44.79 20.27 -31.11
CA VAL A 126 44.78 18.84 -31.46
C VAL A 126 44.19 18.02 -30.31
N LEU A 127 44.59 18.27 -29.06
CA LEU A 127 44.08 17.56 -27.89
C LEU A 127 42.59 17.82 -27.68
N GLU A 128 42.13 19.07 -27.78
CA GLU A 128 40.72 19.42 -27.69
C GLU A 128 39.90 18.73 -28.77
N GLY A 129 40.36 18.75 -30.03
CA GLY A 129 39.68 18.07 -31.13
C GLY A 129 39.59 16.55 -30.92
N CYS A 130 40.69 15.92 -30.50
CA CYS A 130 40.73 14.48 -30.22
C CYS A 130 39.83 14.10 -29.04
N LEU A 131 39.94 14.79 -27.91
CA LEU A 131 39.18 14.50 -26.70
C LEU A 131 37.69 14.81 -26.88
N HIS A 132 37.34 15.89 -27.58
CA HIS A 132 35.94 16.20 -27.88
C HIS A 132 35.33 15.11 -28.77
N ARG A 133 36.04 14.68 -29.82
CA ARG A 133 35.58 13.59 -30.68
C ARG A 133 35.40 12.28 -29.90
N TRP A 134 36.40 11.86 -29.12
CA TRP A 134 36.29 10.63 -28.32
C TRP A 134 35.20 10.71 -27.26
N ARG A 135 35.00 11.86 -26.62
CA ARG A 135 33.88 12.07 -25.71
C ARG A 135 32.55 11.85 -26.42
N THR A 136 32.34 12.49 -27.58
CA THR A 136 31.11 12.33 -28.35
C THR A 136 30.91 10.90 -28.84
N GLU A 137 31.97 10.21 -29.25
CA GLU A 137 31.92 8.78 -29.64
C GLU A 137 31.47 7.91 -28.46
N VAL A 138 32.10 8.04 -27.28
CA VAL A 138 31.74 7.27 -26.08
C VAL A 138 30.32 7.58 -25.60
N GLU A 139 29.91 8.86 -25.61
CA GLU A 139 28.55 9.27 -25.25
C GLU A 139 27.50 8.68 -26.21
N THR A 140 27.82 8.61 -27.50
CA THR A 140 26.94 8.04 -28.52
C THR A 140 26.85 6.52 -28.37
N ASP A 141 27.98 5.83 -28.24
CA ASP A 141 28.02 4.38 -28.05
C ASP A 141 27.27 3.96 -26.76
N THR A 142 27.44 4.71 -25.67
CA THR A 142 26.73 4.47 -24.41
C THR A 142 25.22 4.59 -24.60
N ARG A 143 24.77 5.64 -25.30
CA ARG A 143 23.35 5.86 -25.61
C ARG A 143 22.79 4.73 -26.49
N ASP A 144 23.51 4.34 -27.54
CA ASP A 144 23.09 3.28 -28.46
C ASP A 144 22.99 1.92 -27.75
N LEU A 145 23.92 1.61 -26.84
CA LEU A 145 23.86 0.43 -25.97
C LEU A 145 22.64 0.47 -25.05
N GLN A 146 22.40 1.58 -24.37
CA GLN A 146 21.23 1.76 -23.50
C GLN A 146 19.92 1.62 -24.28
N ASP A 147 19.82 2.22 -25.46
CA ASP A 147 18.65 2.11 -26.33
C ASP A 147 18.44 0.67 -26.83
N SER A 148 19.52 -0.03 -27.17
CA SER A 148 19.46 -1.44 -27.59
C SER A 148 19.00 -2.35 -26.46
N ILE A 149 19.53 -2.15 -25.25
CA ILE A 149 19.09 -2.84 -24.03
C ILE A 149 17.60 -2.59 -23.78
N GLY A 150 17.16 -1.32 -23.85
CA GLY A 150 15.76 -0.94 -23.67
C GLY A 150 14.83 -1.59 -24.70
N ARG A 151 15.25 -1.67 -25.98
CA ARG A 151 14.50 -2.38 -27.02
C ARG A 151 14.36 -3.86 -26.71
N ILE A 152 15.44 -4.54 -26.31
CA ILE A 152 15.40 -5.97 -25.98
C ILE A 152 14.50 -6.25 -24.78
N HIS A 153 14.59 -5.46 -23.70
CA HIS A 153 13.68 -5.57 -22.55
C HIS A 153 12.22 -5.49 -23.00
N ARG A 154 11.87 -4.46 -23.79
CA ARG A 154 10.51 -4.29 -24.31
C ARG A 154 10.06 -5.45 -25.19
N THR A 155 10.94 -6.01 -26.01
CA THR A 155 10.62 -7.21 -26.82
C THR A 155 10.35 -8.43 -25.95
N ILE A 156 11.13 -8.64 -24.88
CA ILE A 156 10.91 -9.76 -23.95
C ILE A 156 9.58 -9.59 -23.20
N GLU A 157 9.29 -8.39 -22.69
CA GLU A 157 8.05 -8.07 -21.98
C GLU A 157 6.81 -8.33 -22.85
N LEU A 158 6.85 -7.89 -24.11
CA LEU A 158 5.72 -8.02 -25.03
C LEU A 158 5.65 -9.39 -25.73
N MET A 159 6.57 -10.32 -25.46
CA MET A 159 6.68 -11.60 -26.17
C MET A 159 5.40 -12.45 -26.08
N TYR A 160 4.61 -12.31 -25.01
CA TYR A 160 3.35 -13.03 -24.81
C TYR A 160 2.11 -12.15 -24.90
N SER A 161 2.24 -10.90 -25.39
CA SER A 161 1.12 -9.97 -25.51
C SER A 161 0.27 -10.17 -26.77
N ASP A 162 0.61 -11.17 -27.60
CA ASP A 162 -0.14 -11.50 -28.81
C ASP A 162 -1.56 -11.98 -28.47
N LYS A 163 -2.53 -11.69 -29.36
CA LYS A 163 -3.93 -12.12 -29.19
C LYS A 163 -4.07 -13.63 -28.91
N LEU A 164 -3.23 -14.47 -29.52
CA LEU A 164 -3.27 -15.93 -29.32
C LEU A 164 -2.80 -16.38 -27.93
N MET A 165 -2.15 -15.50 -27.17
CA MET A 165 -1.58 -15.76 -25.83
C MET A 165 -2.34 -15.02 -24.72
N THR A 166 -3.49 -14.42 -25.04
CA THR A 166 -4.33 -13.65 -24.12
C THR A 166 -5.80 -14.11 -24.14
N GLN A 167 -6.04 -15.41 -24.36
CA GLN A 167 -7.40 -15.96 -24.50
C GLN A 167 -7.96 -16.53 -23.18
N VAL A 168 -7.10 -16.88 -22.22
CA VAL A 168 -7.47 -17.52 -20.95
C VAL A 168 -7.10 -16.62 -19.76
N PRO A 169 -7.85 -15.52 -19.54
CA PRO A 169 -7.66 -14.60 -18.42
C PRO A 169 -8.18 -15.17 -17.09
N TYR A 170 -7.37 -14.98 -16.06
CA TYR A 170 -7.68 -15.25 -14.67
C TYR A 170 -7.54 -13.95 -13.87
N ARG A 171 -8.61 -13.50 -13.23
CA ARG A 171 -8.63 -12.28 -12.43
C ARG A 171 -8.28 -12.60 -10.98
N LEU A 172 -7.39 -11.82 -10.38
CA LEU A 172 -7.03 -11.97 -8.98
C LEU A 172 -8.26 -11.64 -8.12
N HIS A 173 -8.64 -12.58 -7.27
CA HIS A 173 -9.82 -12.46 -6.42
C HIS A 173 -9.42 -12.25 -4.95
N ALA A 174 -8.47 -13.02 -4.46
CA ALA A 174 -8.00 -12.88 -3.08
C ALA A 174 -6.48 -13.05 -2.97
N VAL A 175 -5.91 -12.35 -1.99
CA VAL A 175 -4.49 -12.42 -1.61
C VAL A 175 -4.43 -12.58 -0.11
N LEU A 176 -3.83 -13.68 0.35
CA LEU A 176 -3.64 -13.91 1.76
C LEU A 176 -2.20 -13.53 2.13
N VAL A 177 -2.09 -12.64 3.11
CA VAL A 177 -0.84 -12.01 3.53
C VAL A 177 -0.49 -12.51 4.92
N HIS A 178 0.80 -12.77 5.11
CA HIS A 178 1.36 -13.16 6.40
C HIS A 178 2.43 -12.16 6.80
N GLU A 179 2.38 -11.70 8.05
CA GLU A 179 3.44 -10.92 8.71
C GLU A 179 3.96 -11.66 9.93
N GLY A 180 5.27 -11.88 9.98
CA GLY A 180 5.90 -12.59 11.10
C GLY A 180 6.82 -13.72 10.67
N GLN A 181 7.12 -14.59 11.63
CA GLN A 181 8.06 -15.70 11.52
C GLN A 181 7.33 -17.00 11.14
N ALA A 182 8.09 -18.08 10.88
CA ALA A 182 7.51 -19.35 10.46
C ALA A 182 6.51 -19.95 11.45
N ASN A 183 6.75 -19.78 12.75
CA ASN A 183 5.96 -20.42 13.81
C ASN A 183 4.87 -19.52 14.39
N ALA A 184 4.95 -18.21 14.15
CA ALA A 184 4.05 -17.23 14.73
C ALA A 184 4.04 -15.98 13.85
N GLY A 185 2.84 -15.48 13.61
CA GLY A 185 2.62 -14.27 12.85
C GLY A 185 1.15 -13.95 12.77
N HIS A 186 0.86 -12.89 12.04
CA HIS A 186 -0.48 -12.37 11.82
C HIS A 186 -0.89 -12.58 10.37
N TYR A 187 -2.16 -12.91 10.17
CA TYR A 187 -2.72 -13.21 8.86
C TYR A 187 -3.89 -12.29 8.58
N TRP A 188 -3.95 -11.77 7.37
CA TRP A 188 -5.11 -11.04 6.85
C TRP A 188 -5.28 -11.35 5.37
N ALA A 189 -6.44 -10.97 4.83
CA ALA A 189 -6.74 -11.17 3.43
C ALA A 189 -7.12 -9.86 2.76
N TYR A 190 -6.69 -9.69 1.51
CA TYR A 190 -7.30 -8.77 0.58
C TYR A 190 -8.23 -9.57 -0.32
N ILE A 191 -9.49 -9.16 -0.42
CA ILE A 191 -10.48 -9.80 -1.29
C ILE A 191 -11.10 -8.71 -2.16
N PHE A 192 -11.22 -8.99 -3.46
CA PHE A 192 -11.85 -8.08 -4.40
C PHE A 192 -13.37 -8.23 -4.33
N ASP A 193 -14.03 -7.16 -3.89
CA ASP A 193 -15.48 -7.01 -3.98
C ASP A 193 -15.85 -6.67 -5.43
N HIS A 194 -16.54 -7.60 -6.09
CA HIS A 194 -16.94 -7.45 -7.49
C HIS A 194 -18.16 -6.55 -7.69
N ASN A 195 -18.97 -6.36 -6.64
CA ASN A 195 -20.14 -5.49 -6.65
C ASN A 195 -19.69 -4.02 -6.55
N GLU A 196 -18.86 -3.71 -5.54
CA GLU A 196 -18.28 -2.36 -5.37
C GLU A 196 -17.08 -2.10 -6.31
N LYS A 197 -16.58 -3.14 -6.99
CA LYS A 197 -15.38 -3.11 -7.85
C LYS A 197 -14.17 -2.55 -7.11
N ARG A 198 -13.95 -3.01 -5.87
CA ARG A 198 -12.94 -2.47 -4.96
C ARG A 198 -12.26 -3.57 -4.15
N TRP A 199 -11.00 -3.35 -3.79
CA TRP A 199 -10.31 -4.19 -2.81
C TRP A 199 -10.79 -3.91 -1.39
N MET A 200 -11.03 -4.98 -0.65
CA MET A 200 -11.41 -4.95 0.76
C MET A 200 -10.35 -5.69 1.58
N LYS A 201 -9.94 -5.11 2.70
CA LYS A 201 -8.98 -5.70 3.64
C LYS A 201 -9.75 -6.32 4.80
N TYR A 202 -9.64 -7.64 4.92
CA TYR A 202 -10.25 -8.44 5.98
C TYR A 202 -9.15 -8.78 7.00
N ASN A 203 -9.16 -8.06 8.11
CA ASN A 203 -8.20 -8.19 9.19
C ASN A 203 -8.94 -8.45 10.52
N ASP A 204 -9.18 -9.72 10.82
CA ASP A 204 -9.99 -10.18 11.95
C ASP A 204 -11.37 -9.49 11.99
N ILE A 205 -11.62 -8.71 13.05
CA ILE A 205 -12.87 -7.98 13.30
C ILE A 205 -13.01 -6.72 12.43
N SER A 206 -11.92 -6.30 11.77
CA SER A 206 -11.87 -5.08 10.98
C SER A 206 -11.95 -5.40 9.49
N VAL A 207 -13.02 -4.95 8.86
CA VAL A 207 -13.19 -4.99 7.40
C VAL A 207 -13.15 -3.57 6.88
N THR A 208 -12.11 -3.23 6.12
CA THR A 208 -11.89 -1.88 5.62
C THR A 208 -11.79 -1.83 4.10
N LYS A 209 -12.19 -0.69 3.54
CA LYS A 209 -11.97 -0.39 2.12
C LYS A 209 -10.47 -0.19 1.88
N SER A 210 -9.96 -0.77 0.81
CA SER A 210 -8.55 -0.71 0.45
C SER A 210 -8.36 -0.45 -1.04
N SER A 211 -7.11 -0.35 -1.48
CA SER A 211 -6.72 -0.09 -2.85
C SER A 211 -5.70 -1.11 -3.35
N TRP A 212 -5.48 -1.15 -4.66
CA TRP A 212 -4.47 -2.02 -5.26
C TRP A 212 -3.06 -1.65 -4.76
N GLU A 213 -2.76 -0.35 -4.64
CA GLU A 213 -1.48 0.15 -4.17
C GLU A 213 -1.20 -0.26 -2.72
N GLU A 214 -2.23 -0.29 -1.87
CA GLU A 214 -2.10 -0.79 -0.51
C GLU A 214 -1.79 -2.29 -0.48
N LEU A 215 -2.52 -3.07 -1.29
CA LEU A 215 -2.31 -4.50 -1.45
C LEU A 215 -0.89 -4.80 -1.93
N GLU A 216 -0.41 -4.13 -2.99
CA GLU A 216 0.93 -4.31 -3.55
C GLU A 216 2.02 -4.10 -2.49
N ARG A 217 1.89 -3.02 -1.72
CA ARG A 217 2.85 -2.65 -0.68
C ARG A 217 2.93 -3.69 0.43
N ASP A 218 1.80 -4.26 0.84
CA ASP A 218 1.75 -5.26 1.92
C ASP A 218 2.07 -6.69 1.41
N SER A 219 1.87 -6.95 0.11
CA SER A 219 1.84 -8.32 -0.44
C SER A 219 3.08 -8.71 -1.26
N PHE A 220 3.71 -7.79 -2.00
CA PHE A 220 4.82 -8.15 -2.89
C PHE A 220 6.08 -8.57 -2.12
N GLY A 221 6.23 -8.11 -0.87
CA GLY A 221 7.45 -8.27 -0.09
C GLY A 221 8.50 -7.21 -0.44
N GLY A 222 9.58 -7.18 0.34
CA GLY A 222 10.61 -6.14 0.27
C GLY A 222 10.23 -4.85 1.01
N TYR A 223 8.98 -4.74 1.44
CA TYR A 223 8.48 -3.65 2.28
C TYR A 223 7.87 -4.25 3.54
N ARG A 224 8.45 -3.92 4.71
CA ARG A 224 8.10 -4.50 6.03
C ARG A 224 8.27 -6.04 6.07
N ASN A 225 7.78 -6.65 7.15
CA ASN A 225 7.87 -8.09 7.40
C ASN A 225 6.65 -8.87 6.83
N ALA A 226 5.81 -8.19 6.05
CA ALA A 226 4.61 -8.75 5.42
C ALA A 226 4.91 -9.24 4.00
N SER A 227 4.25 -10.31 3.60
CA SER A 227 4.31 -10.82 2.22
C SER A 227 3.15 -11.76 1.94
N ALA A 228 2.65 -11.77 0.70
CA ALA A 228 1.68 -12.75 0.27
C ALA A 228 2.26 -14.17 0.36
N TYR A 229 1.44 -15.08 0.87
CA TYR A 229 1.74 -16.52 0.90
C TYR A 229 0.78 -17.32 0.02
N CYS A 230 -0.42 -16.81 -0.26
CA CYS A 230 -1.39 -17.47 -1.15
C CYS A 230 -2.07 -16.44 -2.05
N LEU A 231 -2.14 -16.76 -3.34
CA LEU A 231 -2.88 -16.00 -4.34
C LEU A 231 -4.03 -16.83 -4.86
N MET A 232 -5.23 -16.26 -4.92
CA MET A 232 -6.42 -16.90 -5.47
C MET A 232 -6.90 -16.12 -6.68
N TYR A 233 -6.89 -16.78 -7.83
CA TYR A 233 -7.40 -16.25 -9.08
C TYR A 233 -8.67 -16.99 -9.49
N ILE A 234 -9.57 -16.28 -10.16
CA ILE A 234 -10.81 -16.82 -10.72
C ILE A 234 -10.81 -16.65 -12.24
N ASN A 235 -11.28 -17.67 -12.96
CA ASN A 235 -11.42 -17.61 -14.40
C ASN A 235 -12.44 -16.53 -14.78
N GLU A 236 -12.04 -15.55 -15.59
CA GLU A 236 -12.90 -14.42 -15.94
C GLU A 236 -14.09 -14.83 -16.83
N HIS A 237 -13.99 -15.97 -17.51
CA HIS A 237 -15.10 -16.55 -18.28
C HIS A 237 -16.15 -17.24 -17.41
N GLU A 238 -15.82 -17.57 -16.15
CA GLU A 238 -16.72 -18.26 -15.22
C GLU A 238 -17.46 -17.26 -14.32
N GLN A 239 -18.21 -16.35 -14.95
CA GLN A 239 -18.89 -15.25 -14.26
C GLN A 239 -19.92 -15.72 -13.22
N HIS A 240 -20.45 -16.93 -13.37
CA HIS A 240 -21.40 -17.53 -12.43
C HIS A 240 -20.82 -17.73 -11.02
N LEU A 241 -19.48 -17.77 -10.85
CA LEU A 241 -18.83 -17.87 -9.55
C LEU A 241 -18.93 -16.59 -8.71
N ILE A 242 -19.24 -15.47 -9.37
CA ILE A 242 -19.27 -14.12 -8.80
C ILE A 242 -20.69 -13.55 -8.79
N GLN A 243 -21.56 -14.05 -9.68
CA GLN A 243 -22.93 -13.55 -9.81
C GLN A 243 -23.80 -13.93 -8.62
N GLU A 244 -24.64 -12.98 -8.22
CA GLU A 244 -25.68 -13.19 -7.21
C GLU A 244 -26.71 -14.22 -7.70
N GLU A 245 -27.20 -15.05 -6.78
CA GLU A 245 -28.20 -16.07 -7.10
C GLU A 245 -29.54 -15.44 -7.42
N TYR A 246 -30.32 -16.07 -8.32
CA TYR A 246 -31.64 -15.60 -8.71
C TYR A 246 -32.72 -16.53 -8.15
N ASP A 247 -33.84 -15.93 -7.74
CA ASP A 247 -35.04 -16.65 -7.37
C ASP A 247 -35.63 -17.34 -8.62
N LYS A 248 -35.83 -18.66 -8.54
CA LYS A 248 -36.23 -19.48 -9.69
C LYS A 248 -37.67 -19.27 -10.13
N GLU A 249 -38.52 -18.69 -9.28
CA GLU A 249 -39.95 -18.49 -9.56
C GLU A 249 -40.27 -17.05 -9.97
N THR A 250 -39.60 -16.08 -9.35
CA THR A 250 -39.82 -14.65 -9.55
C THR A 250 -38.80 -14.00 -10.47
N GLY A 251 -37.64 -14.64 -10.69
CA GLY A 251 -36.53 -14.11 -11.48
C GLY A 251 -35.83 -12.91 -10.84
N GLN A 252 -36.13 -12.59 -9.57
CA GLN A 252 -35.49 -11.51 -8.83
C GLN A 252 -34.13 -11.96 -8.28
N VAL A 253 -33.20 -11.02 -8.19
CA VAL A 253 -31.89 -11.26 -7.56
C VAL A 253 -32.10 -11.48 -6.07
N LEU A 254 -31.66 -12.64 -5.56
CA LEU A 254 -31.65 -12.93 -4.14
C LEU A 254 -30.46 -12.20 -3.52
N SER A 255 -30.73 -11.34 -2.54
CA SER A 255 -29.69 -10.56 -1.86
C SER A 255 -29.78 -10.75 -0.34
N GLY A 256 -28.62 -10.79 0.31
CA GLY A 256 -28.53 -10.84 1.77
C GLY A 256 -29.21 -12.07 2.38
N MET A 257 -30.19 -11.86 3.26
CA MET A 257 -30.87 -12.94 3.98
C MET A 257 -31.84 -13.77 3.12
N ASP A 258 -32.17 -13.31 1.92
CA ASP A 258 -33.12 -14.01 1.04
C ASP A 258 -32.46 -15.19 0.30
N THR A 259 -31.14 -15.24 0.21
CA THR A 259 -30.38 -16.40 -0.30
C THR A 259 -30.33 -17.57 0.69
N LEU A 260 -30.62 -17.31 1.97
CA LEU A 260 -30.47 -18.31 3.02
C LEU A 260 -31.68 -19.27 3.07
N PRO A 261 -31.45 -20.58 3.26
CA PRO A 261 -32.48 -21.54 3.62
C PRO A 261 -33.33 -21.10 4.84
N PRO A 262 -34.61 -21.50 4.95
CA PRO A 262 -35.52 -20.99 5.98
C PRO A 262 -35.03 -21.18 7.42
N ASP A 263 -34.38 -22.30 7.72
CA ASP A 263 -33.80 -22.64 9.02
C ASP A 263 -32.63 -21.71 9.38
N LEU A 264 -31.71 -21.46 8.44
CA LEU A 264 -30.61 -20.51 8.64
C LEU A 264 -31.12 -19.06 8.73
N LYS A 265 -32.16 -18.73 7.97
CA LYS A 265 -32.80 -17.41 8.02
C LYS A 265 -33.42 -17.15 9.39
N GLU A 266 -34.09 -18.15 9.96
CA GLU A 266 -34.64 -18.06 11.32
C GLU A 266 -33.52 -17.95 12.38
N PHE A 267 -32.46 -18.75 12.24
CA PHE A 267 -31.29 -18.67 13.12
C PHE A 267 -30.68 -17.27 13.15
N VAL A 268 -30.43 -16.66 11.98
CA VAL A 268 -29.88 -15.29 11.88
C VAL A 268 -30.84 -14.25 12.45
N LYS A 269 -32.15 -14.40 12.21
CA LYS A 269 -33.15 -13.47 12.79
C LYS A 269 -33.17 -13.51 14.31
N GLU A 270 -33.08 -14.71 14.89
CA GLU A 270 -33.07 -14.86 16.34
C GLU A 270 -31.78 -14.28 16.95
N ASP A 271 -30.64 -14.45 16.30
CA ASP A 271 -29.38 -13.85 16.75
C ASP A 271 -29.42 -12.31 16.67
N ASN A 272 -29.95 -11.74 15.58
CA ASN A 272 -30.16 -10.31 15.44
C ASN A 272 -31.08 -9.74 16.55
N ARG A 273 -32.15 -10.47 16.90
CA ARG A 273 -33.06 -10.07 17.99
C ARG A 273 -32.37 -10.07 19.35
N ARG A 274 -31.43 -11.00 19.59
CA ARG A 274 -30.61 -11.00 20.80
C ARG A 274 -29.69 -9.79 20.84
N PHE A 275 -29.06 -9.46 19.72
CA PHE A 275 -28.22 -8.28 19.59
C PHE A 275 -29.00 -6.96 19.82
N GLU A 276 -30.22 -6.85 19.29
CA GLU A 276 -31.10 -5.69 19.56
C GLU A 276 -31.40 -5.55 21.06
N LYS A 277 -31.67 -6.67 21.74
CA LYS A 277 -31.90 -6.68 23.18
C LYS A 277 -30.66 -6.27 23.97
N GLU A 278 -29.48 -6.75 23.58
CA GLU A 278 -28.20 -6.31 24.18
C GLU A 278 -28.02 -4.79 24.05
N LEU A 279 -28.37 -4.22 22.89
CA LEU A 279 -28.31 -2.78 22.65
C LEU A 279 -29.28 -2.00 23.55
N GLU A 280 -30.51 -2.49 23.71
CA GLU A 280 -31.50 -1.88 24.63
C GLU A 280 -31.04 -1.93 26.09
N GLU A 281 -30.51 -3.08 26.53
CA GLU A 281 -30.01 -3.25 27.89
C GLU A 281 -28.80 -2.35 28.15
N TRP A 282 -27.90 -2.23 27.18
CA TRP A 282 -26.78 -1.31 27.24
C TRP A 282 -27.24 0.16 27.35
N ASN A 283 -28.21 0.59 26.53
CA ASN A 283 -28.77 1.95 26.58
C ASN A 283 -29.39 2.27 27.94
N LYS A 284 -30.14 1.32 28.53
CA LYS A 284 -30.73 1.47 29.87
C LYS A 284 -29.64 1.63 30.94
N GLU A 285 -28.57 0.85 30.84
CA GLU A 285 -27.45 0.94 31.78
C GLU A 285 -26.70 2.28 31.66
N GLN A 286 -26.51 2.80 30.43
CA GLN A 286 -25.92 4.14 30.25
C GLN A 286 -26.77 5.24 30.86
N LEU A 287 -28.10 5.18 30.69
CA LEU A 287 -29.01 6.14 31.30
C LEU A 287 -28.92 6.11 32.83
N ARG A 288 -28.91 4.91 33.42
CA ARG A 288 -28.77 4.71 34.87
C ARG A 288 -27.45 5.29 35.39
N LYS A 289 -26.34 5.08 34.68
CA LYS A 289 -25.03 5.66 35.03
C LYS A 289 -25.05 7.19 34.98
N ALA A 290 -25.64 7.77 33.94
CA ALA A 290 -25.76 9.22 33.81
C ALA A 290 -26.63 9.85 34.91
N GLU A 291 -27.72 9.18 35.30
CA GLU A 291 -28.57 9.61 36.42
C GLU A 291 -27.83 9.55 37.77
N GLN A 292 -27.10 8.47 38.02
CA GLN A 292 -26.26 8.33 39.22
C GLN A 292 -25.18 9.41 39.28
N GLU A 293 -24.53 9.71 38.17
CA GLU A 293 -23.52 10.77 38.08
C GLU A 293 -24.13 12.16 38.33
N LYS A 294 -25.29 12.47 37.74
CA LYS A 294 -26.04 13.71 38.03
C LYS A 294 -26.41 13.84 39.50
N MET A 295 -26.84 12.75 40.15
CA MET A 295 -27.13 12.75 41.58
C MET A 295 -25.86 12.98 42.43
N LEU A 296 -24.73 12.38 42.05
CA LEU A 296 -23.43 12.58 42.70
C LEU A 296 -22.93 14.03 42.56
N ILE A 297 -23.11 14.66 41.39
CA ILE A 297 -22.77 16.07 41.15
C ILE A 297 -23.68 16.98 41.98
N SER A 298 -24.99 16.70 42.00
CA SER A 298 -25.96 17.46 42.80
C SER A 298 -25.71 17.33 44.32
N GLN A 299 -25.16 16.21 44.79
CA GLN A 299 -24.77 16.06 46.20
C GLN A 299 -23.45 16.77 46.53
N LYS A 300 -22.53 16.92 45.56
CA LYS A 300 -21.30 17.69 45.74
C LYS A 300 -21.53 19.21 45.73
N THR A 301 -22.57 19.72 45.06
CA THR A 301 -22.92 21.14 45.06
C THR A 301 -23.72 21.59 46.29
N ILE A 302 -24.20 20.67 47.14
CA ILE A 302 -24.86 20.96 48.42
C ILE A 302 -23.84 20.79 49.58
N LYS A 303 -22.79 21.62 49.58
CA LYS A 303 -22.06 21.97 50.82
C LYS A 303 -22.00 23.51 50.91
N PRO A 304 -22.65 24.13 51.90
CA PRO A 304 -22.62 25.59 52.03
C PRO A 304 -21.23 26.06 52.49
N PRO A 305 -20.74 27.23 52.04
CA PRO A 305 -19.55 27.83 52.62
C PRO A 305 -19.86 28.32 54.05
N PRO A 306 -18.92 28.21 55.01
CA PRO A 306 -19.10 28.79 56.33
C PRO A 306 -18.98 30.33 56.25
N ALA A 307 -19.93 31.04 56.84
CA ALA A 307 -19.99 32.51 56.83
C ALA A 307 -19.21 33.15 57.99
N SER A 308 -18.35 34.13 57.66
CA SER A 308 -18.01 35.39 58.37
C SER A 308 -16.66 35.90 57.76
N VAL A 309 -16.38 37.16 57.40
CA VAL A 309 -16.77 38.52 57.83
C VAL A 309 -16.64 39.52 56.64
N SER A 310 -17.43 40.61 56.66
CA SER A 310 -17.48 41.86 55.84
C SER A 310 -16.11 42.54 55.51
N ALA A 311 -15.86 43.38 54.48
CA ALA A 311 -16.59 44.46 53.75
C ALA A 311 -15.74 44.93 52.51
N PRO A 312 -16.03 46.02 51.75
CA PRO A 312 -17.28 46.51 51.12
C PRO A 312 -17.21 46.71 49.58
N VAL A 313 -18.39 46.63 48.93
CA VAL A 313 -18.95 47.43 47.82
C VAL A 313 -18.05 48.00 46.71
N LYS A 314 -18.34 47.61 45.46
CA LYS A 314 -18.57 48.49 44.29
C LYS A 314 -19.43 47.76 43.24
N GLU A 315 -20.54 48.38 42.83
CA GLU A 315 -21.40 48.07 41.68
C GLU A 315 -21.31 49.26 40.70
N PRO A 316 -21.87 49.21 39.47
CA PRO A 316 -22.13 48.06 38.58
C PRO A 316 -21.72 48.35 37.12
N GLU A 317 -21.78 47.38 36.20
CA GLU A 317 -22.16 47.69 34.81
C GLU A 317 -22.86 46.49 34.13
N TYR A 318 -24.06 46.76 33.62
CA TYR A 318 -24.92 45.89 32.81
C TYR A 318 -24.33 45.70 31.41
N LEU A 319 -24.47 44.50 30.81
CA LEU A 319 -25.04 44.30 29.45
C LEU A 319 -24.99 42.82 29.00
N GLU A 320 -26.19 42.31 28.72
CA GLU A 320 -26.63 41.41 27.64
C GLU A 320 -26.01 40.02 27.36
N GLN A 321 -26.91 39.03 27.32
CA GLN A 321 -26.78 37.76 26.61
C GLN A 321 -26.56 37.97 25.10
N PRO A 322 -25.95 36.98 24.43
CA PRO A 322 -26.44 36.59 23.12
C PRO A 322 -26.81 35.10 23.01
N THR A 323 -27.71 34.90 22.07
CA THR A 323 -28.49 33.71 21.73
C THR A 323 -27.71 32.75 20.80
N ARG A 324 -27.99 31.45 20.97
CA ARG A 324 -27.87 30.30 20.05
C ARG A 324 -27.38 30.58 18.60
N ALA A 325 -26.20 30.04 18.26
CA ALA A 325 -25.89 29.15 17.11
C ALA A 325 -24.42 29.31 16.69
N GLU A 326 -23.60 28.25 16.86
CA GLU A 326 -22.47 27.79 16.01
C GLU A 326 -21.64 26.77 16.82
N LEU A 327 -21.39 25.58 16.23
CA LEU A 327 -20.63 24.47 16.83
C LEU A 327 -19.12 24.80 16.82
N PRO A 328 -18.37 24.71 17.95
CA PRO A 328 -16.93 24.93 17.95
C PRO A 328 -16.14 23.65 17.61
N GLU A 329 -15.19 23.77 16.67
CA GLU A 329 -14.19 22.76 16.28
C GLU A 329 -13.35 22.20 17.46
N GLU A 330 -13.30 22.91 18.59
CA GLU A 330 -12.60 22.47 19.82
C GLU A 330 -13.15 21.14 20.37
N THR A 331 -14.45 20.86 20.20
CA THR A 331 -15.08 19.63 20.70
C THR A 331 -14.62 18.37 19.94
N MET A 332 -14.22 18.51 18.67
CA MET A 332 -13.69 17.39 17.90
C MET A 332 -12.25 17.04 18.29
N GLU A 333 -11.43 18.04 18.61
CA GLU A 333 -10.02 17.85 18.98
C GLU A 333 -9.86 17.31 20.41
N GLU A 334 -10.76 17.69 21.32
CA GLU A 334 -10.87 17.06 22.65
C GLU A 334 -11.32 15.59 22.55
N THR A 335 -12.20 15.29 21.59
CA THR A 335 -12.69 13.92 21.36
C THR A 335 -11.61 13.01 20.75
N THR A 336 -10.80 13.51 19.82
CA THR A 336 -9.69 12.73 19.21
C THR A 336 -8.54 12.49 20.19
N ASN A 337 -8.26 13.45 21.07
CA ASN A 337 -7.28 13.28 22.15
C ASN A 337 -7.75 12.26 23.20
N ALA A 338 -9.04 12.27 23.57
CA ALA A 338 -9.62 11.26 24.47
C ALA A 338 -9.56 9.84 23.87
N ILE A 339 -9.76 9.70 22.55
CA ILE A 339 -9.65 8.41 21.83
C ILE A 339 -8.20 7.90 21.83
N SER A 340 -7.22 8.77 21.59
CA SER A 340 -5.80 8.39 21.61
C SER A 340 -5.33 8.00 23.01
N GLN A 341 -5.83 8.67 24.04
CA GLN A 341 -5.47 8.38 25.44
C GLN A 341 -6.09 7.05 25.92
N ALA A 342 -7.33 6.75 25.53
CA ALA A 342 -7.98 5.47 25.81
C ALA A 342 -7.36 4.28 25.05
N ALA A 343 -6.83 4.50 23.84
CA ALA A 343 -6.09 3.50 23.08
C ALA A 343 -4.75 3.14 23.76
N THR A 344 -4.06 4.12 24.35
CA THR A 344 -2.79 3.88 25.07
C THR A 344 -2.97 3.19 26.43
N GLU A 345 -4.14 3.32 27.07
CA GLU A 345 -4.43 2.67 28.37
C GLU A 345 -4.95 1.22 28.25
N SER A 346 -5.24 0.74 27.03
CA SER A 346 -5.86 -0.57 26.79
C SER A 346 -4.90 -1.65 26.28
N GLU A 347 -3.60 -1.36 26.11
CA GLU A 347 -2.58 -2.36 25.73
C GLU A 347 -2.39 -3.51 26.76
N ASP A 348 -2.93 -3.37 27.98
CA ASP A 348 -2.74 -4.35 29.07
C ASP A 348 -3.98 -5.25 29.34
N LYS A 349 -5.02 -5.17 28.49
CA LYS A 349 -6.25 -5.97 28.66
C LYS A 349 -6.58 -6.75 27.39
N GLY A 350 -6.83 -8.05 27.57
CA GLY A 350 -7.03 -9.03 26.50
C GLY A 350 -8.13 -8.69 25.49
N PRO A 351 -8.25 -9.51 24.43
CA PRO A 351 -8.99 -9.18 23.20
C PRO A 351 -10.48 -8.85 23.41
N GLU A 352 -11.09 -9.36 24.48
CA GLU A 352 -12.48 -9.07 24.85
C GLU A 352 -12.68 -7.61 25.31
N ALA A 353 -11.70 -7.03 26.01
CA ALA A 353 -11.76 -5.64 26.47
C ALA A 353 -11.60 -4.66 25.31
N VAL A 354 -10.78 -5.01 24.30
CA VAL A 354 -10.59 -4.21 23.09
C VAL A 354 -11.88 -4.19 22.25
N LEU A 355 -12.56 -5.32 22.11
CA LEU A 355 -13.88 -5.41 21.44
C LEU A 355 -14.94 -4.55 22.14
N GLN A 356 -14.89 -4.48 23.46
CA GLN A 356 -15.81 -3.66 24.24
C GLN A 356 -15.53 -2.16 24.04
N THR A 357 -14.26 -1.76 23.97
CA THR A 357 -13.85 -0.36 23.72
C THR A 357 -14.21 0.10 22.31
N VAL A 358 -13.99 -0.72 21.28
CA VAL A 358 -14.35 -0.39 19.89
C VAL A 358 -15.87 -0.30 19.72
N ARG A 359 -16.64 -1.18 20.39
CA ARG A 359 -18.10 -1.08 20.46
C ARG A 359 -18.56 0.22 21.13
N ILE A 360 -17.90 0.68 22.19
CA ILE A 360 -18.23 1.93 22.88
C ILE A 360 -17.97 3.15 21.97
N SER A 361 -16.89 3.16 21.19
CA SER A 361 -16.55 4.28 20.32
C SER A 361 -17.50 4.44 19.12
N LEU A 362 -18.02 3.35 18.55
CA LEU A 362 -19.00 3.40 17.45
C LEU A 362 -20.36 3.99 17.88
N ILE A 363 -20.71 3.86 19.16
CA ILE A 363 -21.96 4.39 19.70
C ILE A 363 -21.90 5.90 19.95
N LEU A 364 -20.71 6.46 20.16
CA LEU A 364 -20.52 7.92 20.37
C LEU A 364 -20.54 8.74 19.07
N LEU A 365 -20.51 8.07 17.91
CA LEU A 365 -20.49 8.70 16.57
C LEU A 365 -21.88 8.74 15.89
N CYS A 366 -22.91 8.14 16.48
CA CYS A 366 -24.32 8.22 16.06
C CYS A 366 -25.11 9.06 17.07
#